data_AF-A0A7Y5RBY3-F1
#
_entry.id   AF-A0A7Y5RBY3-F1
#
_cell.length_a   1.000
_cell.length_b   1.000
_cell.length_c   1.000
_cell.angle_alpha   90.00
_cell.angle_beta   90.00
_cell.angle_gamma   90.00
#
_symmetry.space_group_name_H-M   'P 1'
#
loop_
_entity.id
_entity.type
_entity.pdbx_description
1 polymer ?
#
loop_
_entity_poly.entity_id
_entity_poly.type
_entity_poly.pdbx_seq_one_letter_code
_entity_poly.pdbx_strand_id
1 'polypeptide(L)'
;MSEEIEQRQMSGAFIAVVFIALALGIASLIWCYGLQNHLGEAEKNLAAAKAANADLNEKLTATNARLKAATETLGASVGLTQRQLEQRAQSILAAQKAADAKLIAAQEATNKQVSAVSSEVSGVKTDVGGVKTDVASTKADLDTTKSQLQRVVGDAGVMSGLIAKNHDELEILKHKGDRNYVEFTLQKGGQPTLLSTIKVQLKKVDQKKGKYTMVISSDDRNIEKKDKTIMEPVQFYSGKSPALFEIVVNSMAKNQISGYLSTPKS
;
A
#
# COMPACT_ATOMS: atom_id res chain seq x y z
N MET A 1 71.67 29.10 155.58
CA MET A 1 71.73 30.23 154.65
C MET A 1 70.33 30.35 154.09
N SER A 2 69.61 31.35 154.59
CA SER A 2 68.21 31.61 154.31
C SER A 2 68.07 32.34 152.98
N GLU A 3 67.11 31.95 152.16
CA GLU A 3 66.48 32.83 151.17
C GLU A 3 64.96 32.64 151.26
N GLU A 4 64.32 33.55 152.01
CA GLU A 4 62.91 33.92 151.83
C GLU A 4 62.81 34.75 150.54
N ILE A 5 61.88 34.42 149.63
CA ILE A 5 61.11 35.36 148.79
C ILE A 5 59.79 34.62 148.43
N GLU A 6 58.70 34.82 149.18
CA GLU A 6 57.64 35.83 148.96
C GLU A 6 56.44 35.25 148.17
N GLN A 7 55.39 34.90 148.91
CA GLN A 7 54.12 34.40 148.39
C GLN A 7 53.32 35.57 147.82
N ARG A 8 53.43 35.82 146.52
CA ARG A 8 52.70 36.90 145.84
C ARG A 8 51.19 36.55 145.79
N GLN A 9 50.39 37.20 146.63
CA GLN A 9 48.92 37.16 146.50
C GLN A 9 48.53 37.77 145.15
N MET A 10 47.98 36.94 144.27
CA MET A 10 47.44 37.38 142.98
C MET A 10 46.19 38.23 143.21
N SER A 11 46.22 39.49 142.77
CA SER A 11 45.06 40.42 142.80
C SER A 11 43.83 39.78 142.12
N GLY A 12 42.64 39.90 142.71
CA GLY A 12 41.39 39.35 142.14
C GLY A 12 41.08 39.85 140.73
N ALA A 13 41.59 41.02 140.34
CA ALA A 13 41.51 41.54 138.98
C ALA A 13 42.29 40.68 137.97
N PHE A 14 43.43 40.09 138.38
CA PHE A 14 44.20 39.19 137.53
C PHE A 14 43.42 37.89 137.23
N ILE A 15 42.75 37.33 138.24
CA ILE A 15 41.93 36.12 138.08
C ILE A 15 40.76 36.39 137.11
N ALA A 16 40.08 37.54 137.25
CA ALA A 16 39.01 37.94 136.34
C ALA A 16 39.49 38.10 134.88
N VAL A 17 40.66 38.71 134.66
CA VAL A 17 41.27 38.84 133.33
C VAL A 17 41.60 37.47 132.73
N VAL A 18 42.11 36.53 133.52
CA VAL A 18 42.40 35.16 133.05
C VAL A 18 41.12 34.42 132.65
N PHE A 19 40.03 34.55 133.41
CA PHE A 19 38.74 33.95 133.05
C PHE A 19 38.15 34.55 131.78
N ILE A 20 38.23 35.87 131.61
CA ILE A 20 37.78 36.55 130.37
C ILE A 20 38.62 36.09 129.19
N ALA A 21 39.95 36.00 129.35
CA ALA A 21 40.84 35.51 128.30
C ALA A 21 40.53 34.05 127.91
N LEU A 22 40.23 33.18 128.88
CA LEU A 22 39.79 31.81 128.64
C LEU A 22 38.45 31.76 127.91
N ALA A 23 37.46 32.54 128.34
CA ALA A 23 36.14 32.59 127.72
C ALA A 23 36.22 33.09 126.27
N LEU A 24 37.03 34.12 126.01
CA LEU A 24 37.31 34.60 124.65
C LEU A 24 38.06 33.56 123.81
N GLY A 25 38.98 32.81 124.41
CA GLY A 25 39.67 31.68 123.75
C GLY A 25 38.73 30.54 123.38
N ILE A 26 37.75 30.21 124.23
CA ILE A 26 36.76 29.17 123.93
C ILE A 26 35.77 29.66 122.85
N ALA A 27 35.30 30.91 122.95
CA ALA A 27 34.42 31.49 121.95
C ALA A 27 35.09 31.59 120.57
N SER A 28 36.38 31.93 120.52
CA SER A 28 37.14 31.94 119.27
C SER A 28 37.32 30.54 118.69
N LEU A 29 37.57 29.52 119.52
CA LEU A 29 37.63 28.12 119.07
C LEU A 29 36.29 27.62 118.51
N ILE A 30 35.16 27.92 119.16
CA ILE A 30 33.83 27.57 118.66
C ILE A 30 33.56 28.27 117.32
N TRP A 31 33.91 29.55 117.21
CA TRP A 31 33.79 30.30 115.96
C TRP A 31 34.67 29.71 114.85
N CYS A 32 35.93 29.39 115.16
CA CYS A 32 36.85 28.73 114.24
C CYS A 32 36.31 27.37 113.75
N TYR A 33 35.71 26.58 114.63
CA TYR A 33 35.10 25.30 114.26
C TYR A 33 33.86 25.46 113.37
N GLY A 34 33.00 26.44 113.67
CA GLY A 34 31.85 26.78 112.82
C GLY A 34 32.30 27.25 111.43
N LEU A 35 33.33 28.11 111.37
CA LEU A 35 33.92 28.57 110.13
C LEU A 35 34.52 27.40 109.32
N GLN A 36 35.19 26.47 109.99
CA GLN A 36 35.78 25.27 109.37
C GLN A 36 34.71 24.33 108.80
N ASN A 37 33.57 24.17 109.48
CA ASN A 37 32.45 23.39 108.97
C ASN A 37 31.80 24.06 107.74
N HIS A 38 31.59 25.37 107.77
CA HIS A 38 31.10 26.12 106.61
C HIS A 38 32.07 26.10 105.43
N LEU A 39 33.37 26.18 105.69
CA LEU A 39 34.42 26.01 104.68
C LEU A 39 34.37 24.61 104.07
N GLY A 40 34.21 23.56 104.88
CA GLY A 40 34.07 22.19 104.39
C GLY A 40 32.80 21.95 103.56
N GLU A 41 31.68 22.59 103.91
CA GLU A 41 30.45 22.53 103.12
C GLU A 41 30.55 23.33 101.81
N ALA A 42 31.18 24.52 101.85
CA ALA A 42 31.48 25.30 100.67
C ALA A 42 32.43 24.57 99.72
N GLU A 43 33.46 23.88 100.23
CA GLU A 43 34.36 23.04 99.44
C GLU A 43 33.62 21.88 98.77
N LYS A 44 32.71 21.20 99.50
CA LYS A 44 31.87 20.13 98.94
C LYS A 44 30.95 20.64 97.84
N ASN A 45 30.28 21.77 98.05
CA ASN A 45 29.40 22.38 97.05
C ASN A 45 30.19 22.84 95.82
N LEU A 46 31.39 23.38 96.01
CA LEU A 46 32.29 23.75 94.91
C LEU A 46 32.79 22.53 94.14
N ALA A 47 33.09 21.43 94.82
CA ALA A 47 33.45 20.15 94.17
C ALA A 47 32.26 19.58 93.36
N ALA A 48 31.06 19.59 93.92
CA ALA A 48 29.84 19.15 93.24
C ALA A 48 29.51 20.04 92.02
N ALA A 49 29.63 21.36 92.15
CA ALA A 49 29.44 22.29 91.04
C ALA A 49 30.50 22.11 89.94
N LYS A 50 31.77 21.85 90.30
CA LYS A 50 32.82 21.51 89.32
C LYS A 50 32.52 20.19 88.59
N ALA A 51 32.06 19.16 89.31
CA ALA A 51 31.67 17.89 88.71
C ALA A 51 30.46 18.04 87.76
N ALA A 52 29.44 18.80 88.16
CA ALA A 52 28.29 19.09 87.32
C ALA A 52 28.67 19.90 86.06
N ASN A 53 29.58 20.88 86.18
CA ASN A 53 30.11 21.60 85.03
C ASN A 53 30.93 20.71 84.09
N ALA A 54 31.70 19.76 84.63
CA ALA A 54 32.44 18.80 83.83
C ALA A 54 31.49 17.87 83.04
N ASP A 55 30.46 17.32 83.68
CA ASP A 55 29.41 16.51 83.03
C ASP A 55 28.65 17.32 81.97
N LEU A 56 28.31 18.57 82.26
CA LEU A 56 27.63 19.44 81.30
C LEU A 56 28.51 19.75 80.09
N ASN A 57 29.80 19.99 80.30
CA ASN A 57 30.77 20.21 79.23
C ASN A 57 30.96 18.94 78.37
N GLU A 58 30.98 17.76 78.98
CA GLU A 58 31.02 16.48 78.27
C GLU A 58 29.76 16.28 77.42
N LYS A 59 28.56 16.50 77.99
CA LYS A 59 27.29 16.45 77.25
C LYS A 59 27.23 17.45 76.11
N LEU A 60 27.74 18.66 76.30
CA LEU A 60 27.81 19.69 75.27
C LEU A 60 28.75 19.27 74.14
N THR A 61 29.90 18.68 74.48
CA THR A 61 30.87 18.14 73.51
C THR A 61 30.27 16.98 72.73
N ALA A 62 29.61 16.04 73.40
CA ALA A 62 28.94 14.91 72.78
C ALA A 62 27.76 15.35 71.88
N THR A 63 27.01 16.36 72.30
CA THR A 63 25.89 16.92 71.52
C THR A 63 26.42 17.64 70.29
N ASN A 64 27.45 18.47 70.41
CA ASN A 64 28.10 19.12 69.27
C ASN A 64 28.67 18.11 68.28
N ALA A 65 29.30 17.03 68.75
CA ALA A 65 29.78 15.95 67.90
C ALA A 65 28.64 15.26 67.14
N ARG A 66 27.51 14.98 67.81
CA ARG A 66 26.31 14.42 67.18
C ARG A 66 25.67 15.36 66.16
N LEU A 67 25.56 16.66 66.47
CA LEU A 67 25.03 17.65 65.52
C LEU A 67 25.91 17.75 64.28
N LYS A 68 27.24 17.77 64.46
CA LYS A 68 28.18 17.80 63.33
C LYS A 68 28.03 16.57 62.45
N ALA A 69 28.00 15.38 63.04
CA ALA A 69 27.77 14.13 62.30
C ALA A 69 26.40 14.09 61.60
N ALA A 70 25.33 14.54 62.27
CA ALA A 70 24.00 14.64 61.68
C ALA A 70 23.96 15.63 60.50
N THR A 71 24.67 16.75 60.60
CA THR A 71 24.77 17.76 59.53
C THR A 71 25.57 17.24 58.34
N GLU A 72 26.70 16.55 58.59
CA GLU A 72 27.53 15.95 57.55
C GLU A 72 26.78 14.84 56.78
N THR A 73 26.09 13.94 57.51
CA THR A 73 25.28 12.87 56.91
C THR A 73 24.09 13.41 56.14
N LEU A 74 23.41 14.44 56.65
CA LEU A 74 22.32 15.11 55.93
C LEU A 74 22.84 15.81 54.67
N GLY A 75 23.95 16.54 54.75
CA GLY A 75 24.58 17.19 53.61
C GLY A 75 24.99 16.19 52.52
N ALA A 76 25.58 15.06 52.92
CA ALA A 76 25.90 13.96 52.01
C ALA A 76 24.63 13.37 51.36
N SER A 77 23.59 13.11 52.15
CA SER A 77 22.33 12.53 51.67
C SER A 77 21.59 13.46 50.71
N VAL A 78 21.54 14.77 51.01
CA VAL A 78 20.96 15.79 50.14
C VAL A 78 21.77 15.91 48.85
N GLY A 79 23.11 15.92 48.94
CA GLY A 79 23.99 15.95 47.76
C GLY A 79 23.90 14.69 46.88
N LEU A 80 23.66 13.51 47.47
CA LEU A 80 23.37 12.28 46.72
C LEU A 80 21.99 12.36 46.06
N THR A 81 20.97 12.82 46.80
CA THR A 81 19.60 12.98 46.30
C THR A 81 19.55 13.97 45.13
N GLN A 82 20.27 15.09 45.23
CA GLN A 82 20.35 16.09 44.16
C GLN A 82 20.99 15.50 42.89
N ARG A 83 22.10 14.77 43.03
CA ARG A 83 22.74 14.08 41.89
C ARG A 83 21.83 13.03 41.25
N GLN A 84 21.10 12.26 42.06
CA GLN A 84 20.15 11.27 41.55
C GLN A 84 18.98 11.94 40.80
N LEU A 85 18.44 13.04 41.33
CA LEU A 85 17.40 13.80 40.65
C LEU A 85 17.89 14.34 39.30
N GLU A 86 19.10 14.90 39.26
CA GLU A 86 19.68 15.47 38.05
C GLU A 86 19.97 14.39 37.00
N GLN A 87 20.50 13.24 37.41
CA GLN A 87 20.66 12.08 36.52
C GLN A 87 19.31 11.57 35.98
N ARG A 88 18.29 11.48 36.83
CA ARG A 88 16.94 11.09 36.41
C ARG A 88 16.37 12.10 35.41
N ALA A 89 16.47 13.39 35.70
CA ALA A 89 16.01 14.46 34.80
C ALA A 89 16.72 14.40 33.44
N GLN A 90 18.04 14.23 33.42
CA GLN A 90 18.80 14.06 32.18
C GLN A 90 18.37 12.79 31.41
N SER A 91 18.16 11.67 32.11
CA SER A 91 17.72 10.43 31.48
C SER A 91 16.33 10.55 30.85
N ILE A 92 15.40 11.26 31.51
CA ILE A 92 14.05 11.51 31.00
C ILE A 92 14.11 12.41 29.77
N LEU A 93 14.89 13.50 29.82
CA LEU A 93 15.07 14.39 28.68
C LEU A 93 15.71 13.68 27.47
N ALA A 94 16.71 12.83 27.72
CA ALA A 94 17.34 12.03 26.67
C ALA A 94 16.36 11.00 26.07
N ALA A 95 15.57 10.33 26.91
CA ALA A 95 14.56 9.38 26.46
C ALA A 95 13.45 10.07 25.66
N GLN A 96 13.00 11.25 26.09
CA GLN A 96 12.00 12.06 25.39
C GLN A 96 12.51 12.50 24.02
N LYS A 97 13.72 13.06 23.94
CA LYS A 97 14.34 13.42 22.64
C LYS A 97 14.49 12.21 21.71
N ALA A 98 14.87 11.05 22.24
CA ALA A 98 14.99 9.83 21.46
C ALA A 98 13.62 9.33 20.97
N ALA A 99 12.58 9.43 21.79
CA ALA A 99 11.21 9.10 21.42
C ALA A 99 10.67 10.04 20.34
N ASP A 100 10.86 11.36 20.50
CA ASP A 100 10.46 12.38 19.52
C ASP A 100 11.18 12.17 18.18
N ALA A 101 12.49 11.91 18.20
CA ALA A 101 13.26 11.61 17.00
C ALA A 101 12.76 10.33 16.28
N LYS A 102 12.41 9.28 17.05
CA LYS A 102 11.81 8.06 16.48
C LYS A 102 10.43 8.33 15.89
N LEU A 103 9.62 9.16 16.54
CA LEU A 103 8.28 9.51 16.07
C LEU A 103 8.37 10.30 14.76
N ILE A 104 9.27 11.27 14.68
CA ILE A 104 9.54 12.05 13.46
C ILE A 104 10.04 11.13 12.34
N ALA A 105 11.03 10.26 12.62
CA ALA A 105 11.55 9.32 11.63
C ALA A 105 10.47 8.34 11.13
N ALA A 106 9.61 7.85 12.03
CA ALA A 106 8.47 7.00 11.66
C ALA A 106 7.43 7.76 10.83
N GLN A 107 7.16 9.03 11.15
CA GLN A 107 6.26 9.89 10.38
C GLN A 107 6.81 10.16 8.98
N GLU A 108 8.11 10.45 8.84
CA GLU A 108 8.75 10.65 7.54
C GLU A 108 8.75 9.37 6.69
N ALA A 109 9.05 8.22 7.31
CA ALA A 109 8.97 6.92 6.64
C ALA A 109 7.54 6.62 6.17
N THR A 110 6.54 6.89 7.02
CA THR A 110 5.12 6.75 6.69
C THR A 110 4.73 7.68 5.55
N ASN A 111 5.12 8.96 5.59
CA ASN A 111 4.83 9.92 4.52
C ASN A 111 5.46 9.51 3.18
N LYS A 112 6.68 8.97 3.19
CA LYS A 112 7.33 8.42 1.99
C LYS A 112 6.56 7.22 1.44
N GLN A 113 6.15 6.29 2.31
CA GLN A 113 5.34 5.13 1.90
C GLN A 113 3.99 5.56 1.34
N VAL A 114 3.28 6.47 2.00
CA VAL A 114 2.00 7.02 1.53
C VAL A 114 2.17 7.72 0.17
N SER A 115 3.25 8.48 -0.02
CA SER A 115 3.52 9.14 -1.31
C SER A 115 3.81 8.13 -2.43
N ALA A 116 4.59 7.08 -2.13
CA ALA A 116 4.87 6.01 -3.07
C ALA A 116 3.59 5.25 -3.46
N VAL A 117 2.78 4.86 -2.47
CA VAL A 117 1.49 4.20 -2.70
C VAL A 117 0.54 5.09 -3.51
N SER A 118 0.48 6.39 -3.22
CA SER A 118 -0.33 7.34 -4.00
C SER A 118 0.10 7.40 -5.48
N SER A 119 1.41 7.36 -5.73
CA SER A 119 1.97 7.30 -7.09
C SER A 119 1.62 5.98 -7.78
N GLU A 120 1.77 4.85 -7.10
CA GLU A 120 1.39 3.53 -7.63
C GLU A 120 -0.11 3.45 -7.94
N VAL A 121 -0.96 3.95 -7.06
CA VAL A 121 -2.43 4.01 -7.28
C VAL A 121 -2.77 4.89 -8.48
N SER A 122 -2.05 5.99 -8.70
CA SER A 122 -2.23 6.85 -9.87
C SER A 122 -1.79 6.14 -11.17
N GLY A 123 -0.71 5.36 -11.11
CA GLY A 123 -0.28 4.48 -12.18
C GLY A 123 -1.35 3.43 -12.53
N VAL A 124 -1.81 2.68 -11.54
CA VAL A 124 -2.87 1.67 -11.69
C VAL A 124 -4.16 2.30 -12.25
N LYS A 125 -4.54 3.50 -11.82
CA LYS A 125 -5.70 4.22 -12.36
C LYS A 125 -5.54 4.51 -13.86
N THR A 126 -4.34 4.86 -14.29
CA THR A 126 -4.01 5.11 -15.70
C THR A 126 -4.07 3.82 -16.51
N ASP A 127 -3.46 2.75 -16.01
CA ASP A 127 -3.47 1.43 -16.66
C ASP A 127 -4.90 0.89 -16.82
N VAL A 128 -5.73 1.01 -15.79
CA VAL A 128 -7.15 0.62 -15.84
C VAL A 128 -7.93 1.48 -16.85
N GLY A 129 -7.59 2.77 -16.97
CA GLY A 129 -8.14 3.65 -18.01
C GLY A 129 -7.76 3.21 -19.43
N GLY A 130 -6.50 2.80 -19.62
CA GLY A 130 -6.01 2.19 -20.86
C GLY A 130 -6.76 0.91 -21.20
N VAL A 131 -6.82 -0.05 -20.27
CA VAL A 131 -7.54 -1.32 -20.45
C VAL A 131 -9.02 -1.10 -20.79
N LYS A 132 -9.68 -0.13 -20.15
CA LYS A 132 -11.07 0.21 -20.48
C LYS A 132 -11.22 0.67 -21.94
N THR A 133 -10.24 1.40 -22.44
CA THR A 133 -10.19 1.87 -23.84
C THR A 133 -9.94 0.71 -24.79
N ASP A 134 -8.98 -0.16 -24.47
CA ASP A 134 -8.66 -1.35 -25.27
C ASP A 134 -9.85 -2.32 -25.36
N VAL A 135 -10.58 -2.52 -24.26
CA VAL A 135 -11.80 -3.33 -24.23
C VAL A 135 -12.90 -2.71 -25.09
N ALA A 136 -13.05 -1.38 -25.07
CA ALA A 136 -14.01 -0.69 -25.93
C ALA A 136 -13.65 -0.84 -27.42
N SER A 137 -12.36 -0.71 -27.76
CA SER A 137 -11.85 -0.95 -29.12
C SER A 137 -12.09 -2.38 -29.57
N THR A 138 -11.71 -3.37 -28.74
CA THR A 138 -11.90 -4.80 -29.03
C THR A 138 -13.38 -5.13 -29.27
N LYS A 139 -14.29 -4.51 -28.50
CA LYS A 139 -15.72 -4.69 -28.70
C LYS A 139 -16.20 -4.13 -30.04
N ALA A 140 -15.72 -2.96 -30.44
CA ALA A 140 -16.04 -2.37 -31.74
C ALA A 140 -15.48 -3.22 -32.91
N ASP A 141 -14.27 -3.74 -32.76
CA ASP A 141 -13.65 -4.64 -33.74
C ASP A 141 -14.42 -5.96 -33.86
N LEU A 142 -14.90 -6.50 -32.74
CA LEU A 142 -15.72 -7.71 -32.72
C LEU A 142 -17.08 -7.49 -33.40
N ASP A 143 -17.74 -6.35 -33.17
CA ASP A 143 -19.00 -5.99 -33.82
C ASP A 143 -18.81 -5.80 -35.34
N THR A 144 -17.70 -5.21 -35.74
CA THR A 144 -17.30 -5.08 -37.15
C THR A 144 -17.06 -6.45 -37.79
N THR A 145 -16.29 -7.32 -37.11
CA THR A 145 -16.01 -8.68 -37.57
C THR A 145 -17.28 -9.50 -37.70
N LYS A 146 -18.19 -9.40 -36.73
CA LYS A 146 -19.50 -10.07 -36.76
C LYS A 146 -20.33 -9.63 -37.97
N SER A 147 -20.34 -8.32 -38.25
CA SER A 147 -21.06 -7.76 -39.41
C SER A 147 -20.46 -8.24 -40.74
N GLN A 148 -19.13 -8.28 -40.84
CA GLN A 148 -18.44 -8.82 -42.01
C GLN A 148 -18.73 -10.31 -42.20
N LEU A 149 -18.70 -11.10 -41.13
CA LEU A 149 -19.01 -12.52 -41.18
C LEU A 149 -20.46 -12.77 -41.60
N GLN A 150 -21.42 -12.00 -41.09
CA GLN A 150 -22.82 -12.08 -41.52
C GLN A 150 -22.98 -11.79 -43.01
N ARG A 151 -22.26 -10.80 -43.55
CA ARG A 151 -22.24 -10.52 -44.99
C ARG A 151 -21.67 -11.68 -45.79
N VAL A 152 -20.51 -12.21 -45.38
CA VAL A 152 -19.88 -13.35 -46.05
C VAL A 152 -20.77 -14.59 -46.02
N VAL A 153 -21.44 -14.87 -44.90
CA VAL A 153 -22.40 -15.98 -44.78
C VAL A 153 -23.60 -15.75 -45.72
N GLY A 154 -24.11 -14.52 -45.81
CA GLY A 154 -25.17 -14.16 -46.75
C GLY A 154 -24.74 -14.37 -48.21
N ASP A 155 -23.58 -13.84 -48.59
CA ASP A 155 -23.04 -13.95 -49.96
C ASP A 155 -22.73 -15.40 -50.33
N ALA A 156 -22.16 -16.19 -49.41
CA ALA A 156 -21.91 -17.62 -49.63
C ALA A 156 -23.22 -18.42 -49.80
N GLY A 157 -24.28 -18.06 -49.07
CA GLY A 157 -25.61 -18.64 -49.24
C GLY A 157 -26.22 -18.35 -50.62
N VAL A 158 -25.96 -17.17 -51.17
CA VAL A 158 -26.39 -16.79 -52.53
C VAL A 158 -25.54 -17.48 -53.61
N MET A 159 -24.23 -17.60 -53.40
CA MET A 159 -23.31 -18.13 -54.42
C MET A 159 -23.44 -19.65 -54.62
N SER A 160 -23.83 -20.41 -53.61
CA SER A 160 -24.00 -21.87 -53.71
C SER A 160 -25.30 -22.31 -54.41
N GLY A 161 -26.23 -21.39 -54.70
CA GLY A 161 -27.60 -21.72 -55.13
C GLY A 161 -27.99 -21.43 -56.59
N LEU A 162 -27.09 -20.94 -57.46
CA LEU A 162 -27.49 -20.34 -58.76
C LEU A 162 -27.34 -21.25 -60.00
N ILE A 163 -27.03 -22.54 -59.83
CA ILE A 163 -26.95 -23.49 -60.95
C ILE A 163 -28.15 -24.43 -60.92
N ALA A 164 -29.15 -24.16 -61.77
CA ALA A 164 -30.31 -25.04 -61.93
C ALA A 164 -29.94 -26.29 -62.74
N LYS A 165 -30.17 -27.46 -62.16
CA LYS A 165 -29.86 -28.75 -62.79
C LYS A 165 -30.95 -29.25 -63.72
N ASN A 166 -32.18 -28.77 -63.55
CA ASN A 166 -33.36 -29.15 -64.32
C ASN A 166 -34.32 -27.96 -64.46
N HIS A 167 -35.42 -28.18 -65.20
CA HIS A 167 -36.42 -27.15 -65.49
C HIS A 167 -37.09 -26.62 -64.21
N ASP A 168 -37.47 -27.50 -63.28
CA ASP A 168 -38.15 -27.11 -62.04
C ASP A 168 -37.27 -26.20 -61.16
N GLU A 169 -35.97 -26.52 -61.05
CA GLU A 169 -34.99 -25.67 -60.36
C GLU A 169 -34.77 -24.32 -61.07
N LEU A 170 -34.88 -24.29 -62.40
CA LEU A 170 -34.78 -23.05 -63.16
C LEU A 170 -36.00 -22.15 -62.94
N GLU A 171 -37.20 -22.71 -62.85
CA GLU A 171 -38.42 -21.98 -62.50
C GLU A 171 -38.30 -21.36 -61.09
N ILE A 172 -37.73 -22.10 -60.14
CA ILE A 172 -37.42 -21.55 -58.80
C ILE A 172 -36.44 -20.36 -58.90
N LEU A 173 -35.40 -20.44 -59.75
CA LEU A 173 -34.46 -19.33 -59.97
C LEU A 173 -35.14 -18.11 -60.63
N LYS A 174 -36.04 -18.33 -61.61
CA LYS A 174 -36.82 -17.27 -62.25
C LYS A 174 -37.67 -16.51 -61.24
N HIS A 175 -38.26 -17.22 -60.28
CA HIS A 175 -39.09 -16.62 -59.22
C HIS A 175 -38.28 -15.97 -58.08
N LYS A 176 -37.05 -16.42 -57.82
CA LYS A 176 -36.21 -15.92 -56.71
C LYS A 176 -35.30 -14.74 -57.06
N GLY A 177 -35.01 -14.46 -58.33
CA GLY A 177 -33.85 -13.64 -58.71
C GLY A 177 -34.10 -12.39 -59.59
N ASP A 178 -33.07 -11.55 -59.64
CA ASP A 178 -32.97 -10.31 -60.45
C ASP A 178 -32.50 -10.55 -61.90
N ARG A 179 -32.64 -11.78 -62.42
CA ARG A 179 -32.15 -12.18 -63.75
C ARG A 179 -33.23 -12.85 -64.58
N ASN A 180 -33.16 -12.67 -65.89
CA ASN A 180 -34.02 -13.37 -66.85
C ASN A 180 -33.33 -14.65 -67.31
N TYR A 181 -34.09 -15.75 -67.34
CA TYR A 181 -33.57 -17.05 -67.75
C TYR A 181 -34.26 -17.54 -69.03
N VAL A 182 -33.48 -17.83 -70.06
CA VAL A 182 -33.96 -18.31 -71.37
C VAL A 182 -33.39 -19.69 -71.63
N GLU A 183 -34.24 -20.70 -71.64
CA GLU A 183 -33.83 -22.08 -71.95
C GLU A 183 -33.47 -22.23 -73.42
N PHE A 184 -32.53 -23.13 -73.71
CA PHE A 184 -32.13 -23.43 -75.07
C PHE A 184 -31.78 -24.91 -75.25
N THR A 185 -31.82 -25.33 -76.50
CA THR A 185 -31.26 -26.60 -76.94
C THR A 185 -30.55 -26.39 -78.27
N LEU A 186 -29.28 -26.76 -78.35
CA LEU A 186 -28.43 -26.54 -79.52
C LEU A 186 -27.94 -27.87 -80.10
N GLN A 187 -27.91 -27.95 -81.43
CA GLN A 187 -27.34 -29.08 -82.16
C GLN A 187 -25.93 -28.75 -82.65
N LYS A 188 -25.02 -29.72 -82.58
CA LYS A 188 -23.63 -29.59 -83.04
C LYS A 188 -23.60 -29.31 -84.54
N GLY A 189 -23.00 -28.19 -84.93
CA GLY A 189 -22.94 -27.76 -86.34
C GLY A 189 -24.25 -27.20 -86.88
N GLY A 190 -25.29 -27.06 -86.04
CA GLY A 190 -26.55 -26.41 -86.41
C GLY A 190 -26.40 -24.91 -86.65
N GLN A 191 -27.45 -24.27 -87.16
CA GLN A 191 -27.46 -22.82 -87.36
C GLN A 191 -27.38 -22.06 -86.02
N PRO A 192 -26.76 -20.87 -85.97
CA PRO A 192 -26.77 -20.03 -84.78
C PRO A 192 -28.20 -19.74 -84.29
N THR A 193 -28.48 -20.01 -83.02
CA THR A 193 -29.79 -19.78 -82.40
C THR A 193 -29.79 -18.44 -81.67
N LEU A 194 -30.79 -17.59 -81.94
CA LEU A 194 -30.97 -16.32 -81.24
C LEU A 194 -31.55 -16.58 -79.84
N LEU A 195 -30.84 -16.17 -78.80
CA LEU A 195 -31.26 -16.23 -77.41
C LEU A 195 -31.24 -14.81 -76.85
N SER A 196 -32.43 -14.20 -76.72
CA SER A 196 -32.55 -12.79 -76.36
C SER A 196 -31.76 -11.88 -77.33
N THR A 197 -30.69 -11.23 -76.88
CA THR A 197 -29.88 -10.28 -77.67
C THR A 197 -28.64 -10.89 -78.33
N ILE A 198 -28.36 -12.18 -78.11
CA ILE A 198 -27.15 -12.85 -78.60
C ILE A 198 -27.49 -14.05 -79.48
N LYS A 199 -26.57 -14.44 -80.36
CA LYS A 199 -26.67 -15.73 -81.07
C LYS A 199 -25.68 -16.72 -80.49
N VAL A 200 -26.10 -17.96 -80.31
CA VAL A 200 -25.26 -19.03 -79.78
C VAL A 200 -25.24 -20.20 -80.75
N GLN A 201 -24.06 -20.75 -81.02
CA GLN A 201 -23.88 -21.89 -81.91
C GLN A 201 -22.97 -22.94 -81.27
N LEU A 202 -23.40 -24.20 -81.26
CA LEU A 202 -22.60 -25.32 -80.79
C LEU A 202 -21.63 -25.80 -81.87
N LYS A 203 -20.33 -25.79 -81.57
CA LYS A 203 -19.25 -26.23 -82.48
C LYS A 203 -18.77 -27.65 -82.19
N LYS A 204 -18.56 -27.97 -80.91
CA LYS A 204 -18.00 -29.26 -80.48
C LYS A 204 -18.71 -29.79 -79.25
N VAL A 205 -18.87 -31.11 -79.21
CA VAL A 205 -19.36 -31.86 -78.05
C VAL A 205 -18.43 -33.06 -77.87
N ASP A 206 -17.95 -33.24 -76.64
CA ASP A 206 -17.21 -34.42 -76.15
C ASP A 206 -17.95 -34.94 -74.91
N GLN A 207 -18.96 -35.78 -75.16
CA GLN A 207 -19.84 -36.32 -74.12
C GLN A 207 -19.07 -37.14 -73.07
N LYS A 208 -18.02 -37.88 -73.48
CA LYS A 208 -17.23 -38.71 -72.56
C LYS A 208 -16.44 -37.87 -71.56
N LYS A 209 -16.00 -36.68 -71.98
CA LYS A 209 -15.27 -35.75 -71.11
C LYS A 209 -16.16 -34.65 -70.51
N GLY A 210 -17.46 -34.66 -70.82
CA GLY A 210 -18.42 -33.63 -70.41
C GLY A 210 -18.06 -32.23 -70.93
N LYS A 211 -17.36 -32.14 -72.07
CA LYS A 211 -16.83 -30.88 -72.61
C LYS A 211 -17.57 -30.44 -73.87
N TYR A 212 -17.70 -29.13 -74.05
CA TYR A 212 -18.28 -28.54 -75.26
C TYR A 212 -17.51 -27.28 -75.69
N THR A 213 -17.65 -26.94 -76.97
CA THR A 213 -17.22 -25.65 -77.51
C THR A 213 -18.38 -24.99 -78.20
N MET A 214 -18.66 -23.73 -77.85
CA MET A 214 -19.69 -22.91 -78.50
C MET A 214 -19.11 -21.57 -78.93
N VAL A 215 -19.75 -20.96 -79.91
CA VAL A 215 -19.49 -19.57 -80.31
C VAL A 215 -20.69 -18.73 -79.91
N ILE A 216 -20.40 -17.60 -79.28
CA ILE A 216 -21.38 -16.60 -78.88
C ILE A 216 -21.14 -15.36 -79.73
N SER A 217 -22.17 -14.92 -80.44
CA SER A 217 -22.14 -13.72 -81.28
C SER A 217 -22.96 -12.61 -80.63
N SER A 218 -22.32 -11.48 -80.35
CA SER A 218 -22.92 -10.27 -79.77
C SER A 218 -22.17 -9.04 -80.23
N ASP A 219 -22.88 -7.94 -80.52
CA ASP A 219 -22.29 -6.61 -80.80
C ASP A 219 -21.11 -6.69 -81.79
N ASP A 220 -21.33 -7.36 -82.93
CA ASP A 220 -20.36 -7.61 -84.01
C ASP A 220 -19.10 -8.41 -83.61
N ARG A 221 -19.10 -9.02 -82.42
CA ARG A 221 -18.02 -9.90 -81.93
C ARG A 221 -18.48 -11.35 -81.87
N ASN A 222 -17.58 -12.25 -82.25
CA ASN A 222 -17.71 -13.68 -82.05
C ASN A 222 -16.73 -14.13 -80.97
N ILE A 223 -17.27 -14.67 -79.87
CA ILE A 223 -16.51 -15.16 -78.72
C ILE A 223 -16.60 -16.68 -78.72
N GLU A 224 -15.48 -17.36 -78.96
CA GLU A 224 -15.41 -18.80 -78.80
C GLU A 224 -15.18 -19.16 -77.32
N LYS A 225 -16.06 -20.01 -76.77
CA LYS A 225 -15.92 -20.61 -75.45
C LYS A 225 -15.52 -22.07 -75.65
N LYS A 226 -14.20 -22.31 -75.66
CA LYS A 226 -13.60 -23.61 -75.98
C LYS A 226 -13.49 -24.54 -74.78
N ASP A 227 -13.79 -25.82 -75.00
CA ASP A 227 -13.59 -26.95 -74.08
C ASP A 227 -14.16 -26.72 -72.65
N LYS A 228 -15.32 -26.07 -72.57
CA LYS A 228 -16.07 -25.78 -71.33
C LYS A 228 -16.78 -27.01 -70.79
N THR A 229 -16.93 -27.07 -69.46
CA THR A 229 -17.56 -28.22 -68.79
C THR A 229 -19.04 -28.00 -68.54
N ILE A 230 -19.82 -29.08 -68.51
CA ILE A 230 -21.23 -29.05 -68.08
C ILE A 230 -21.34 -28.61 -66.61
N MET A 231 -22.45 -28.01 -66.22
CA MET A 231 -22.72 -27.50 -64.85
C MET A 231 -21.75 -26.41 -64.40
N GLU A 232 -21.10 -25.72 -65.33
CA GLU A 232 -20.23 -24.58 -65.07
C GLU A 232 -20.86 -23.32 -65.71
N PRO A 233 -21.04 -22.23 -64.96
CA PRO A 233 -21.50 -20.97 -65.53
C PRO A 233 -20.40 -20.36 -66.39
N VAL A 234 -20.68 -20.21 -67.69
CA VAL A 234 -19.78 -19.57 -68.64
C VAL A 234 -20.17 -18.11 -68.79
N GLN A 235 -19.39 -17.24 -68.16
CA GLN A 235 -19.65 -15.80 -68.11
C GLN A 235 -19.08 -15.06 -69.34
N PHE A 236 -19.80 -14.04 -69.82
CA PHE A 236 -19.35 -13.12 -70.87
C PHE A 236 -20.13 -11.80 -70.79
N TYR A 237 -19.54 -10.73 -71.31
CA TYR A 237 -20.19 -9.42 -71.39
C TYR A 237 -20.81 -9.20 -72.77
N SER A 238 -22.01 -8.62 -72.82
CA SER A 238 -22.79 -8.37 -74.04
C SER A 238 -23.72 -7.16 -73.85
N GLY A 239 -24.08 -6.49 -74.94
CA GLY A 239 -25.02 -5.36 -74.99
C GLY A 239 -24.35 -3.99 -75.08
N LYS A 240 -25.16 -2.95 -75.39
CA LYS A 240 -24.72 -1.54 -75.53
C LYS A 240 -24.11 -0.96 -74.25
N SER A 241 -24.64 -1.37 -73.09
CA SER A 241 -24.01 -1.20 -71.78
C SER A 241 -23.53 -2.59 -71.35
N PRO A 242 -22.21 -2.85 -71.28
CA PRO A 242 -21.70 -4.21 -71.06
C PRO A 242 -22.23 -4.81 -69.75
N ALA A 243 -23.20 -5.71 -69.86
CA ALA A 243 -23.79 -6.40 -68.72
C ALA A 243 -23.31 -7.86 -68.67
N LEU A 244 -23.29 -8.46 -67.48
CA LEU A 244 -22.81 -9.83 -67.28
C LEU A 244 -23.88 -10.84 -67.69
N PHE A 245 -23.62 -11.56 -68.77
CA PHE A 245 -24.43 -12.69 -69.23
C PHE A 245 -23.75 -13.99 -68.79
N GLU A 246 -24.56 -14.99 -68.47
CA GLU A 246 -24.06 -16.32 -68.11
C GLU A 246 -24.80 -17.38 -68.89
N ILE A 247 -24.07 -18.32 -69.48
CA ILE A 247 -24.67 -19.50 -70.10
C ILE A 247 -24.29 -20.73 -69.29
N VAL A 248 -25.30 -21.50 -68.89
CA VAL A 248 -25.11 -22.76 -68.16
C VAL A 248 -25.63 -23.87 -69.05
N VAL A 249 -24.77 -24.84 -69.34
CA VAL A 249 -25.19 -26.11 -69.94
C VAL A 249 -25.41 -27.09 -68.81
N ASN A 250 -26.60 -27.66 -68.71
CA ASN A 250 -26.96 -28.60 -67.64
C ASN A 250 -27.30 -30.00 -68.16
N SER A 251 -27.41 -30.18 -69.48
CA SER A 251 -27.60 -31.49 -70.11
C SER A 251 -26.82 -31.62 -71.41
N MET A 252 -26.34 -32.83 -71.70
CA MET A 252 -25.51 -33.14 -72.87
C MET A 252 -25.80 -34.53 -73.44
N ALA A 253 -26.01 -34.59 -74.74
CA ALA A 253 -26.13 -35.82 -75.53
C ALA A 253 -25.08 -35.83 -76.67
N LYS A 254 -25.03 -36.92 -77.45
CA LYS A 254 -23.97 -37.19 -78.45
C LYS A 254 -23.66 -36.01 -79.40
N ASN A 255 -24.68 -35.24 -79.81
CA ASN A 255 -24.54 -34.09 -80.71
C ASN A 255 -25.36 -32.87 -80.25
N GLN A 256 -25.79 -32.83 -79.00
CA GLN A 256 -26.75 -31.85 -78.51
C GLN A 256 -26.38 -31.40 -77.11
N ILE A 257 -26.62 -30.14 -76.80
CA ILE A 257 -26.59 -29.61 -75.44
C ILE A 257 -27.88 -28.86 -75.13
N SER A 258 -28.29 -28.90 -73.88
CA SER A 258 -29.39 -28.11 -73.35
C SER A 258 -28.95 -27.36 -72.11
N GLY A 259 -29.58 -26.24 -71.86
CA GLY A 259 -29.19 -25.33 -70.80
C GLY A 259 -30.03 -24.06 -70.81
N TYR A 260 -29.50 -23.03 -70.16
CA TYR A 260 -30.16 -21.73 -70.10
C TYR A 260 -29.16 -20.59 -70.18
N LEU A 261 -29.63 -19.48 -70.73
CA LEU A 261 -28.97 -18.18 -70.71
C LEU A 261 -29.56 -17.36 -69.57
N SER A 262 -28.72 -16.87 -68.68
CA SER A 262 -29.07 -15.89 -67.65
C SER A 262 -28.61 -14.50 -68.09
N THR A 263 -29.56 -13.57 -68.18
CA THR A 263 -29.31 -12.17 -68.51
C THR A 263 -29.75 -11.26 -67.36
N PRO A 264 -29.13 -10.09 -67.16
CA PRO A 264 -29.59 -9.14 -66.16
C PRO A 264 -31.02 -8.67 -66.46
N LYS A 265 -31.86 -8.49 -65.44
CA LYS A 265 -33.12 -7.74 -65.60
C LYS A 265 -32.78 -6.27 -65.83
N SER A 266 -33.52 -5.65 -66.75
CA SER A 266 -33.49 -4.20 -66.98
C SER A 266 -34.34 -3.47 -65.95
#